data_AF-Q18D49-F1
#
_entry.id   AF-Q18D49-F1
#
_cell.length_a   1.000
_cell.length_b   1.000
_cell.length_c   1.000
_cell.angle_alpha   90.00
_cell.angle_beta   90.00
_cell.angle_gamma   90.00
#
_symmetry.space_group_name_H-M   'P 1'
#
loop_
_entity.id
_entity.type
_entity.pdbx_description
1 polymer ?
#
loop_
_entity_poly.entity_id
_entity_poly.type
_entity_poly.pdbx_seq_one_letter_code
_entity_poly.pdbx_strand_id
1 'polypeptide(L)'
;MINMSIKVAYGGVLLALNVILLTLTNIIPVNTLFIMGLASLLVSIVIMEWGFKSGIAFYIGSIVLGFIVMASKSQWIVYSLTFGIYGIVKYLIEKDRSIYIEYFMKLVFANIMILILYFLLRTIVYIPINIFIIGSFEIAFIVYDYVYSSFIGYYNNRLRKMLFKK
;
A
#
# COMPACT_ATOMS: atom_id res chain seq x y z
N MET A 1 -18.13 -0.87 -25.06
CA MET A 1 -17.72 0.27 -24.23
C MET A 1 -17.69 -0.20 -22.79
N ILE A 2 -16.54 -0.10 -22.11
CA ILE A 2 -16.53 -0.34 -20.66
C ILE A 2 -17.17 0.89 -20.01
N ASN A 3 -18.30 0.71 -19.31
CA ASN A 3 -19.05 1.83 -18.74
C ASN A 3 -18.23 2.54 -17.67
N MET A 4 -17.97 3.84 -17.88
CA MET A 4 -17.28 4.70 -16.92
C MET A 4 -17.94 4.64 -15.53
N SER A 5 -19.27 4.48 -15.48
CA SER A 5 -20.03 4.32 -14.23
C SER A 5 -19.65 3.06 -13.44
N ILE A 6 -19.41 1.92 -14.11
CA ILE A 6 -19.00 0.68 -13.44
C ILE A 6 -17.60 0.84 -12.83
N LYS A 7 -16.69 1.48 -13.58
CA LYS A 7 -15.34 1.78 -13.10
C LYS A 7 -15.36 2.62 -11.82
N VAL A 8 -16.17 3.68 -11.80
CA VAL A 8 -16.30 4.56 -10.63
C VAL A 8 -16.95 3.82 -9.46
N ALA A 9 -18.02 3.07 -9.70
CA ALA A 9 -18.69 2.30 -8.66
C ALA A 9 -17.77 1.24 -8.03
N TYR A 10 -17.01 0.50 -8.86
CA TYR A 10 -16.05 -0.49 -8.38
C TYR A 10 -14.95 0.14 -7.51
N GLY A 11 -14.38 1.27 -7.97
CA GLY A 11 -13.40 2.02 -7.19
C GLY A 11 -13.98 2.53 -5.86
N GLY A 12 -15.23 3.00 -5.87
CA GLY A 12 -15.93 3.46 -4.66
C GLY A 12 -16.16 2.34 -3.63
N VAL A 13 -16.60 1.16 -4.07
CA VAL A 13 -16.79 -0.01 -3.19
C VAL A 13 -15.46 -0.45 -2.57
N LEU A 14 -14.39 -0.54 -3.37
CA LEU A 14 -13.08 -0.87 -2.84
C LEU A 14 -12.53 0.23 -1.92
N LEU A 15 -12.85 1.50 -2.16
CA LEU A 15 -12.47 2.60 -1.27
C LEU A 15 -13.19 2.47 0.07
N ALA A 16 -14.47 2.11 0.07
CA ALA A 16 -15.20 1.85 1.31
C ALA A 16 -14.57 0.71 2.11
N LEU A 17 -14.17 -0.39 1.45
CA LEU A 17 -13.44 -1.48 2.10
C LEU A 17 -12.08 -1.02 2.65
N ASN A 18 -11.35 -0.20 1.89
CA ASN A 18 -10.09 0.38 2.34
C ASN A 18 -10.30 1.25 3.60
N VAL A 19 -11.32 2.10 3.61
CA VAL A 19 -11.68 2.93 4.77
C VAL A 19 -12.07 2.10 5.98
N ILE A 20 -12.79 0.99 5.79
CA ILE A 20 -13.09 0.05 6.89
C ILE A 20 -11.79 -0.49 7.49
N LEU A 21 -10.85 -0.95 6.67
CA LEU A 21 -9.55 -1.43 7.13
C LEU A 21 -8.76 -0.34 7.88
N LEU A 22 -8.72 0.88 7.34
CA LEU A 22 -8.07 2.00 8.02
C LEU A 22 -8.76 2.39 9.33
N THR A 23 -10.08 2.26 9.42
CA THR A 23 -10.82 2.52 10.67
C THR A 23 -10.52 1.47 11.73
N LEU A 24 -10.26 0.21 11.33
CA LEU A 24 -9.87 -0.86 12.26
C LEU A 24 -8.57 -0.56 13.01
N THR A 25 -7.66 0.27 12.45
CA THR A 25 -6.42 0.65 13.16
C THR A 25 -6.69 1.52 14.40
N ASN A 26 -7.89 2.10 14.52
CA ASN A 26 -8.32 2.85 15.70
C ASN A 26 -8.80 1.92 16.83
N ILE A 27 -9.29 0.73 16.48
CA ILE A 27 -9.90 -0.23 17.41
C ILE A 27 -8.88 -1.28 17.85
N ILE A 28 -8.05 -1.74 16.91
CA ILE A 28 -7.05 -2.77 17.13
C ILE A 28 -5.69 -2.07 17.33
N PRO A 29 -5.17 -1.98 18.57
CA PRO A 29 -3.93 -1.27 18.85
C PRO A 29 -2.67 -2.06 18.43
N VAL A 30 -2.81 -3.37 18.22
CA VAL A 30 -1.72 -4.28 17.85
C VAL A 30 -1.70 -4.55 16.34
N ASN A 31 -0.51 -4.75 15.78
CA ASN A 31 -0.32 -5.11 14.36
C ASN A 31 -0.98 -4.14 13.35
N THR A 32 -1.07 -2.85 13.67
CA THR A 32 -1.66 -1.84 12.76
C THR A 32 -0.90 -1.74 11.43
N LEU A 33 0.40 -2.02 11.42
CA LEU A 33 1.20 -2.14 10.18
C LEU A 33 0.66 -3.22 9.23
N PHE A 34 0.21 -4.36 9.77
CA PHE A 34 -0.36 -5.42 8.98
C PHE A 34 -1.70 -4.99 8.36
N ILE A 35 -2.56 -4.32 9.14
CA ILE A 35 -3.84 -3.79 8.65
C ILE A 35 -3.63 -2.75 7.54
N MET A 36 -2.68 -1.83 7.72
CA MET A 36 -2.29 -0.85 6.70
C MET A 36 -1.72 -1.53 5.44
N GLY A 37 -0.93 -2.59 5.61
CA GLY A 37 -0.43 -3.42 4.51
C GLY A 37 -1.54 -4.17 3.78
N LEU A 38 -2.60 -4.62 4.45
CA LEU A 38 -3.77 -5.20 3.79
C LEU A 38 -4.55 -4.13 3.00
N ALA A 39 -4.70 -2.94 3.58
CA ALA A 39 -5.40 -1.84 2.95
C ALA A 39 -4.73 -1.40 1.63
N SER A 40 -3.39 -1.42 1.56
CA SER A 40 -2.64 -1.06 0.37
C SER A 40 -2.84 -2.02 -0.81
N LEU A 41 -3.11 -3.31 -0.55
CA LEU A 41 -3.36 -4.31 -1.60
C LEU A 41 -4.52 -3.89 -2.52
N LEU A 42 -5.51 -3.16 -1.98
CA LEU A 42 -6.65 -2.66 -2.75
C LEU A 42 -6.23 -1.65 -3.83
N VAL A 43 -5.17 -0.88 -3.60
CA VAL A 43 -4.58 0.01 -4.62
C VAL A 43 -4.13 -0.80 -5.82
N SER A 44 -3.43 -1.92 -5.59
CA SER A 44 -2.98 -2.79 -6.68
C SER A 44 -4.12 -3.54 -7.38
N ILE A 45 -5.18 -3.93 -6.65
CA ILE A 45 -6.38 -4.48 -7.29
C ILE A 45 -6.97 -3.48 -8.30
N VAL A 46 -7.08 -2.20 -7.92
CA VAL A 46 -7.59 -1.16 -8.83
C VAL A 46 -6.66 -0.92 -10.01
N ILE A 47 -5.34 -0.93 -9.79
CA ILE A 47 -4.37 -0.84 -10.89
C ILE A 47 -4.53 -2.00 -11.87
N MET A 48 -4.69 -3.23 -11.37
CA MET A 48 -4.81 -4.42 -12.21
C MET A 48 -6.12 -4.45 -13.03
N GLU A 49 -7.24 -4.01 -12.45
CA GLU A 49 -8.53 -4.05 -13.15
C GLU A 49 -8.80 -2.83 -14.03
N TRP A 50 -8.37 -1.65 -13.58
CA TRP A 50 -8.77 -0.37 -14.19
C TRP A 50 -7.59 0.50 -14.63
N GLY A 51 -6.36 0.00 -14.49
CA GLY A 51 -5.13 0.64 -14.95
C GLY A 51 -4.55 1.67 -13.99
N PHE A 52 -3.33 2.11 -14.32
CA PHE A 52 -2.49 3.00 -13.50
C PHE A 52 -3.18 4.29 -13.04
N LYS A 53 -3.84 5.01 -13.96
CA LYS A 53 -4.52 6.28 -13.64
C LYS A 53 -5.61 6.10 -12.58
N SER A 54 -6.31 4.97 -12.62
CA SER A 54 -7.37 4.63 -11.67
C SER A 54 -6.79 4.29 -10.30
N GLY A 55 -5.65 3.60 -10.28
CA GLY A 55 -4.89 3.34 -9.06
C GLY A 55 -4.42 4.62 -8.36
N ILE A 56 -3.94 5.61 -9.11
CA ILE A 56 -3.57 6.93 -8.56
C ILE A 56 -4.80 7.60 -7.94
N ALA A 57 -5.92 7.65 -8.66
CA ALA A 57 -7.14 8.26 -8.15
C ALA A 57 -7.64 7.56 -6.86
N PHE A 58 -7.58 6.23 -6.84
CA PHE A 58 -7.91 5.43 -5.67
C PHE A 58 -6.97 5.72 -4.49
N TYR A 59 -5.66 5.74 -4.72
CA TYR A 59 -4.69 6.07 -3.69
C TYR A 59 -4.93 7.45 -3.08
N ILE A 60 -5.14 8.48 -3.92
CA ILE A 60 -5.47 9.84 -3.45
C ILE A 60 -6.75 9.81 -2.60
N GLY A 61 -7.80 9.13 -3.08
CA GLY A 61 -9.05 8.94 -2.33
C GLY A 61 -8.83 8.26 -0.98
N SER A 62 -7.98 7.23 -0.93
CA SER A 62 -7.65 6.49 0.30
C SER A 62 -6.90 7.36 1.31
N ILE A 63 -6.03 8.25 0.87
CA ILE A 63 -5.32 9.18 1.75
C ILE A 63 -6.27 10.23 2.31
N VAL A 64 -7.11 10.81 1.45
CA VAL A 64 -8.07 11.85 1.86
C VAL A 64 -9.06 11.29 2.88
N LEU A 65 -9.65 10.13 2.59
CA LEU A 65 -10.58 9.48 3.52
C LEU A 65 -9.85 8.96 4.77
N GLY A 66 -8.66 8.37 4.59
CA GLY A 66 -7.79 7.93 5.68
C GLY A 66 -7.45 9.06 6.66
N PHE A 67 -7.23 10.29 6.15
CA PHE A 67 -6.97 11.45 6.99
C PHE A 67 -8.16 11.76 7.91
N ILE A 68 -9.38 11.54 7.44
CA ILE A 68 -10.61 11.78 8.19
C ILE A 68 -10.82 10.68 9.24
N VAL A 69 -10.68 9.40 8.84
CA VAL A 69 -11.08 8.27 9.69
C VAL A 69 -10.01 7.81 10.67
N MET A 70 -8.72 7.96 10.35
CA MET A 70 -7.63 7.50 11.22
C MET A 70 -7.42 8.51 12.37
N ALA A 71 -7.54 8.02 13.61
CA ALA A 71 -7.34 8.83 14.81
C ALA A 71 -5.88 9.26 14.95
N SER A 72 -4.94 8.34 14.70
CA SER A 72 -3.51 8.62 14.75
C SER A 72 -2.99 9.23 13.45
N LYS A 73 -2.58 10.49 13.49
CA LYS A 73 -1.97 11.16 12.34
C LYS A 73 -0.58 10.63 12.00
N SER A 74 0.16 10.10 12.97
CA SER A 74 1.43 9.42 12.70
C SER A 74 1.20 8.15 11.88
N GLN A 75 0.19 7.34 12.22
CA GLN A 75 -0.17 6.16 11.43
C GLN A 75 -0.67 6.53 10.03
N TRP A 76 -1.45 7.60 9.90
CA TRP A 76 -1.88 8.10 8.58
C TRP A 76 -0.69 8.53 7.70
N ILE A 77 0.32 9.21 8.26
CA ILE A 77 1.56 9.57 7.55
C ILE A 77 2.28 8.29 7.10
N VAL A 78 2.42 7.30 7.99
CA VAL A 78 3.02 6.00 7.66
C VAL A 78 2.27 5.33 6.52
N TYR A 79 0.95 5.17 6.61
CA TYR A 79 0.13 4.60 5.54
C TYR A 79 0.35 5.33 4.22
N SER A 80 0.25 6.66 4.22
CA SER A 80 0.28 7.46 3.00
C SER A 80 1.64 7.35 2.29
N LEU A 81 2.75 7.51 3.02
CA LEU A 81 4.08 7.59 2.42
C LEU A 81 4.74 6.23 2.16
N THR A 82 4.25 5.15 2.80
CA THR A 82 4.83 3.81 2.60
C THR A 82 3.81 2.86 1.99
N PHE A 83 2.88 2.33 2.79
CA PHE A 83 1.97 1.27 2.38
C PHE A 83 1.12 1.66 1.17
N GLY A 84 0.39 2.78 1.25
CA GLY A 84 -0.56 3.21 0.24
C GLY A 84 0.08 3.51 -1.11
N ILE A 85 1.22 4.21 -1.12
CA ILE A 85 1.92 4.54 -2.37
C ILE A 85 2.63 3.32 -2.99
N TYR A 86 2.94 2.31 -2.18
CA TYR A 86 3.75 1.18 -2.61
C TYR A 86 3.15 0.42 -3.79
N GLY A 87 1.83 0.24 -3.84
CA GLY A 87 1.17 -0.44 -4.96
C GLY A 87 1.42 0.25 -6.32
N ILE A 88 1.53 1.59 -6.31
CA ILE A 88 1.86 2.40 -7.49
C ILE A 88 3.35 2.27 -7.83
N VAL A 89 4.21 2.38 -6.82
CA VAL A 89 5.67 2.29 -6.97
C VAL A 89 6.06 0.92 -7.50
N LYS A 90 5.51 -0.15 -6.93
CA LYS A 90 5.73 -1.53 -7.36
C LYS A 90 5.34 -1.72 -8.82
N TYR A 91 4.16 -1.24 -9.23
CA TYR A 91 3.72 -1.27 -10.63
C TYR A 91 4.72 -0.55 -11.56
N LEU A 92 5.29 0.58 -11.12
CA LEU A 92 6.28 1.30 -11.92
C LEU A 92 7.63 0.60 -11.97
N ILE A 93 8.06 -0.04 -10.88
CA ILE A 93 9.37 -0.72 -10.75
C ILE A 93 9.39 -2.03 -11.54
N GLU A 94 8.34 -2.85 -11.40
CA GLU A 94 8.27 -4.19 -12.00
C GLU A 94 7.91 -4.18 -13.50
N LYS A 95 7.81 -2.99 -14.09
CA LYS A 95 7.53 -2.82 -15.51
C LYS A 95 8.83 -2.98 -16.32
N ASP A 96 8.95 -4.11 -17.01
CA ASP A 96 9.97 -4.38 -18.04
C ASP A 96 11.42 -4.25 -17.55
N ARG A 97 11.71 -4.72 -16.32
CA ARG A 97 13.06 -4.67 -15.73
C ARG A 97 13.59 -6.05 -15.36
N SER A 98 14.91 -6.13 -15.17
CA SER A 98 15.54 -7.33 -14.62
C SER A 98 15.33 -7.38 -13.11
N ILE A 99 15.24 -8.59 -12.57
CA ILE A 99 14.96 -8.81 -11.14
C ILE A 99 15.96 -8.09 -10.22
N TYR A 100 17.23 -8.01 -10.61
CA TYR A 100 18.26 -7.30 -9.84
C TYR A 100 17.99 -5.79 -9.74
N ILE A 101 17.57 -5.16 -10.84
CA ILE A 101 17.26 -3.73 -10.88
C ILE A 101 15.99 -3.46 -10.08
N GLU A 102 15.00 -4.34 -10.15
CA GLU A 102 13.76 -4.21 -9.39
C GLU A 102 14.00 -4.19 -7.88
N TYR A 103 14.74 -5.19 -7.35
CA TYR A 103 15.06 -5.25 -5.92
C TYR A 103 15.89 -4.04 -5.49
N PHE A 104 16.87 -3.62 -6.30
CA PHE A 104 17.65 -2.43 -6.00
C PHE A 104 16.76 -1.18 -5.87
N MET A 105 15.87 -0.94 -6.85
CA MET A 105 14.96 0.21 -6.82
C MET A 105 13.97 0.14 -5.65
N LYS A 106 13.49 -1.06 -5.29
CA LYS A 106 12.61 -1.28 -4.14
C LYS A 106 13.29 -0.92 -2.82
N LEU A 107 14.55 -1.35 -2.63
CA LEU A 107 15.33 -1.04 -1.42
C LEU A 107 15.67 0.45 -1.35
N VAL A 108 16.05 1.07 -2.48
CA VAL A 108 16.25 2.53 -2.54
C VAL A 108 14.98 3.27 -2.14
N PHE A 109 13.82 2.86 -2.66
CA PHE A 109 12.54 3.44 -2.25
C PHE A 109 12.28 3.27 -0.75
N ALA A 110 12.47 2.07 -0.20
CA ALA A 110 12.24 1.80 1.22
C ALA A 110 13.13 2.68 2.12
N ASN A 111 14.41 2.79 1.79
CA ASN A 111 15.38 3.61 2.51
C ASN A 111 15.08 5.11 2.43
N ILE A 112 14.66 5.61 1.26
CA ILE A 112 14.25 7.02 1.12
C ILE A 112 12.99 7.29 1.95
N MET A 113 11.99 6.41 1.88
CA MET A 113 10.73 6.63 2.60
C MET A 113 10.89 6.52 4.11
N ILE A 114 11.70 5.59 4.62
CA ILE A 114 11.95 5.51 6.07
C ILE A 114 12.74 6.73 6.58
N LEU A 115 13.66 7.26 5.77
CA LEU A 115 14.38 8.49 6.10
C LEU A 115 13.41 9.68 6.17
N ILE A 116 12.54 9.84 5.19
CA ILE A 116 11.49 10.88 5.19
C ILE A 116 10.58 10.72 6.40
N LEU A 117 10.09 9.50 6.67
CA LEU A 117 9.25 9.22 7.84
C LEU A 117 9.95 9.56 9.15
N TYR A 118 11.23 9.22 9.29
CA TYR A 118 12.01 9.57 10.48
C TYR A 118 12.02 11.09 10.72
N PHE A 119 12.30 11.89 9.68
CA PHE A 119 12.31 13.34 9.83
C PHE A 119 10.94 13.94 10.16
N LEU A 120 9.86 13.37 9.63
CA LEU A 120 8.50 13.84 9.90
C LEU A 120 8.01 13.44 11.29
N LEU A 121 8.39 12.26 11.79
CA LEU A 121 7.83 11.69 13.01
C LEU A 121 8.71 11.89 14.25
N ARG A 122 10.01 12.20 14.10
CA ARG A 122 10.94 12.43 15.23
C ARG A 122 10.50 13.54 16.20
N THR A 123 9.66 14.47 15.75
CA THR A 123 9.12 15.56 16.58
C THR A 123 7.91 15.13 17.41
N ILE A 124 7.28 14.02 17.04
CA ILE A 124 6.05 13.49 17.65
C ILE A 124 6.37 12.26 18.51
N VAL A 125 7.29 11.41 18.04
CA VAL A 125 7.64 10.13 18.67
C VAL A 125 9.16 10.01 18.75
N TYR A 126 9.66 9.61 19.92
CA TYR A 126 11.06 9.21 20.05
C TYR A 126 11.29 7.87 19.37
N ILE A 127 12.13 7.86 18.34
CA ILE A 127 12.51 6.67 17.59
C ILE A 127 13.98 6.38 17.90
N PRO A 128 14.31 5.36 18.71
CA PRO A 128 15.70 4.99 18.93
C PRO A 128 16.29 4.48 17.61
N ILE A 129 17.35 5.13 17.11
CA ILE A 129 18.03 4.67 15.91
C ILE A 129 19.11 3.69 16.34
N ASN A 130 18.97 2.43 15.93
CA ASN A 130 19.97 1.39 16.12
C ASN A 130 20.10 0.58 14.83
N ILE A 131 21.29 0.07 14.54
CA ILE A 131 21.56 -0.77 13.37
C ILE A 131 20.67 -2.01 13.33
N PHE A 132 20.29 -2.56 14.49
CA PHE A 132 19.33 -3.66 14.59
C PHE A 132 17.93 -3.27 14.11
N ILE A 133 17.49 -2.04 14.39
CA ILE A 133 16.17 -1.54 13.98
C ILE A 133 16.15 -1.32 12.47
N ILE A 134 17.21 -0.71 11.93
CA ILE A 134 17.37 -0.52 10.48
C ILE A 134 17.38 -1.87 9.76
N GLY A 135 18.17 -2.84 10.26
CA GLY A 135 18.21 -4.18 9.69
C GLY A 135 16.86 -4.90 9.76
N SER A 136 16.13 -4.75 10.88
CA SER A 136 14.79 -5.35 11.01
C SER A 136 13.77 -4.76 10.04
N PHE A 137 13.87 -3.45 9.74
CA PHE A 137 13.01 -2.78 8.78
C PHE A 137 13.24 -3.30 7.36
N GLU A 138 14.49 -3.46 6.94
CA GLU A 138 14.80 -4.01 5.61
C GLU A 138 14.26 -5.43 5.45
N ILE A 139 14.45 -6.29 6.46
CA ILE A 139 13.90 -7.65 6.46
C ILE A 139 12.36 -7.60 6.38
N ALA A 140 11.72 -6.75 7.19
CA ALA A 140 10.26 -6.60 7.19
C ALA A 140 9.74 -6.11 5.83
N PHE A 141 10.46 -5.19 5.19
CA PHE A 141 10.12 -4.68 3.85
C PHE A 141 10.22 -5.76 2.78
N ILE A 142 11.27 -6.59 2.80
CA ILE A 142 11.42 -7.72 1.87
C ILE A 142 10.29 -8.73 2.05
N VAL A 143 9.94 -9.06 3.30
CA VAL A 143 8.79 -9.94 3.60
C VAL A 143 7.49 -9.32 3.08
N TYR A 144 7.29 -8.03 3.31
CA TYR A 144 6.12 -7.31 2.81
C TYR A 144 6.05 -7.35 1.27
N ASP A 145 7.14 -7.06 0.55
CA ASP A 145 7.17 -7.12 -0.92
C ASP A 145 6.84 -8.53 -1.43
N TYR A 146 7.41 -9.56 -0.81
CA TYR A 146 7.15 -10.96 -1.15
C TYR A 146 5.67 -11.33 -0.97
N VAL A 147 5.08 -10.98 0.17
CA VAL A 147 3.64 -11.20 0.42
C VAL A 147 2.80 -10.43 -0.59
N TYR A 148 3.18 -9.20 -0.91
CA TYR A 148 2.51 -8.36 -1.88
C TYR A 148 2.54 -8.98 -3.30
N SER A 149 3.70 -9.49 -3.73
CA SER A 149 3.83 -10.22 -5.02
C SER A 149 2.98 -11.49 -5.03
N SER A 150 3.01 -12.24 -3.93
CA SER A 150 2.23 -13.47 -3.77
C SER A 150 0.72 -13.19 -3.86
N PHE A 151 0.26 -12.09 -3.24
CA PHE A 151 -1.13 -11.65 -3.34
C PHE A 151 -1.52 -11.28 -4.77
N ILE A 152 -0.69 -10.49 -5.48
CA ILE A 152 -0.93 -10.15 -6.89
C ILE A 152 -1.05 -11.43 -7.75
N GLY A 153 -0.13 -12.38 -7.56
CA GLY A 153 -0.15 -13.66 -8.27
C GLY A 153 -1.41 -14.47 -7.97
N TYR A 154 -1.80 -14.57 -6.69
CA TYR A 154 -3.02 -15.25 -6.26
C TYR A 154 -4.28 -14.58 -6.84
N TYR A 155 -4.33 -13.25 -6.81
CA TYR A 155 -5.44 -12.47 -7.33
C TYR A 155 -5.64 -12.73 -8.83
N ASN A 156 -4.58 -12.62 -9.64
CA ASN A 156 -4.65 -12.84 -11.07
C ASN A 156 -5.01 -14.28 -11.45
N ASN A 157 -4.48 -15.26 -10.72
CA ASN A 157 -4.66 -16.67 -11.07
C ASN A 157 -5.99 -17.26 -10.61
N ARG A 158 -6.53 -16.80 -9.48
CA ARG A 158 -7.74 -17.35 -8.86
C ARG A 158 -8.87 -16.34 -8.74
N LEU A 159 -8.67 -15.26 -7.97
CA LEU A 159 -9.76 -14.35 -7.61
C LEU A 159 -10.36 -13.65 -8.83
N ARG A 160 -9.53 -13.17 -9.74
CA ARG A 160 -9.98 -12.50 -10.96
C ARG A 160 -10.88 -13.40 -11.82
N LYS A 161 -10.53 -14.69 -11.93
CA LYS A 161 -11.32 -15.68 -12.69
C LYS A 161 -12.67 -16.01 -12.02
N MET A 162 -12.72 -15.96 -10.69
CA MET A 162 -13.95 -16.18 -9.93
C MET A 162 -14.89 -14.96 -9.99
N LEU A 163 -14.34 -13.75 -9.88
CA LEU A 163 -15.09 -12.49 -9.87
C LEU A 163 -15.59 -12.10 -11.27
N PHE A 164 -14.77 -12.29 -12.29
CA PHE A 164 -15.09 -12.01 -13.68
C PHE A 164 -15.14 -13.31 -14.45
N LYS A 165 -16.11 -14.15 -14.11
CA LYS A 165 -16.42 -15.36 -14.86
C LYS A 165 -16.91 -14.92 -16.26
N LYS A 166 -16.04 -15.02 -17.26
CA LYS A 166 -16.45 -15.15 -18.66
C LYS A 166 -16.81 -16.60 -18.91
#